data_AF-A0A6J8AHW9-F1
#
_entry.id   AF-A0A6J8AHW9-F1
#
_cell.length_a   1.000
_cell.length_b   1.000
_cell.length_c   1.000
_cell.angle_alpha   90.00
_cell.angle_beta   90.00
_cell.angle_gamma   90.00
#
_symmetry.space_group_name_H-M   'P 1'
#
loop_
_entity.id
_entity.type
_entity.pdbx_description
1 polymer ?
#
loop_
_entity_poly.entity_id
_entity_poly.type
_entity_poly.pdbx_seq_one_letter_code
_entity_poly.pdbx_strand_id
1 'polypeptide(L)'
;MSLSKEQTEEVDSCMLQLTAIDREICEEMERSTDKRNEVRNFISEVIAAEDKFNSTFDNTEEGKVAFSKSVETMIEALAFETFKVEITGHETKKGRVTFTRDGKLFLPEIQLLTIQDTENATSKQAASIVIEIAIVLLLMAKVKDPLSEERFKKAIEELEPSMSKIKDALRNLAFTWKHNSDIKAHAAALLLFLKQTYHDGILTKCIKIIISNMGWIQRAKALGHILMFIKRTCRHPKSLLKRIEAVLKEKAAGKLTEKIANLIKISECQEILDSNYIL
;
A
#
# COMPACT_ATOMS: atom_id res chain seq x y z
N MET A 1 -3.86 21.19 -12.52
CA MET A 1 -2.80 22.07 -11.99
C MET A 1 -1.54 21.24 -11.73
N SER A 2 -0.36 21.82 -11.79
CA SER A 2 0.90 21.17 -11.39
C SER A 2 0.90 20.92 -9.88
N LEU A 3 1.57 19.83 -9.44
CA LEU A 3 1.89 19.64 -8.01
C LEU A 3 2.55 20.91 -7.48
N SER A 4 2.31 21.23 -6.21
CA SER A 4 3.08 22.34 -5.61
C SER A 4 4.57 21.99 -5.65
N LYS A 5 5.42 23.02 -5.66
CA LYS A 5 6.87 22.83 -5.65
C LYS A 5 7.30 22.01 -4.43
N GLU A 6 6.65 22.26 -3.30
CA GLU A 6 6.80 21.55 -2.02
C GLU A 6 6.42 20.06 -2.11
N GLN A 7 5.28 19.74 -2.75
CA GLN A 7 4.88 18.34 -2.99
C GLN A 7 5.84 17.61 -3.96
N THR A 8 6.43 18.33 -4.90
CA THR A 8 7.42 17.77 -5.83
C THR A 8 8.74 17.49 -5.11
N GLU A 9 9.20 18.42 -4.27
CA GLU A 9 10.41 18.27 -3.46
C GLU A 9 10.24 17.18 -2.37
N GLU A 10 9.06 17.03 -1.78
CA GLU A 10 8.75 15.93 -0.84
C GLU A 10 8.73 14.55 -1.50
N VAL A 11 8.25 14.47 -2.75
CA VAL A 11 8.30 13.26 -3.58
C VAL A 11 9.74 12.94 -3.99
N ASP A 12 10.56 13.93 -4.34
CA ASP A 12 11.97 13.69 -4.68
C ASP A 12 12.79 13.29 -3.42
N SER A 13 12.52 13.89 -2.26
CA SER A 13 13.09 13.51 -0.96
C SER A 13 12.64 12.12 -0.48
N CYS A 14 11.38 11.77 -0.74
CA CYS A 14 10.83 10.44 -0.52
C CYS A 14 11.64 9.35 -1.22
N MET A 15 12.00 9.60 -2.47
CA MET A 15 12.72 8.64 -3.29
C MET A 15 14.14 8.38 -2.80
N LEU A 16 14.78 9.34 -2.13
CA LEU A 16 16.10 9.18 -1.52
C LEU A 16 16.06 8.30 -0.27
N GLN A 17 15.00 8.34 0.54
CA GLN A 17 14.87 7.56 1.78
C GLN A 17 14.54 6.08 1.55
N LEU A 18 13.92 5.77 0.41
CA LEU A 18 13.70 4.41 -0.08
C LEU A 18 15.03 3.69 -0.49
N THR A 19 16.21 4.25 -0.18
CA THR A 19 17.51 3.56 -0.23
C THR A 19 17.89 2.89 1.10
N ALA A 20 17.31 3.28 2.25
CA ALA A 20 17.53 2.61 3.54
C ALA A 20 16.96 1.18 3.59
N ILE A 21 15.98 0.90 2.71
CA ILE A 21 15.36 -0.40 2.36
C ILE A 21 16.38 -1.46 2.01
N ASP A 22 17.43 -1.00 1.31
CA ASP A 22 18.52 -1.82 0.84
C ASP A 22 19.18 -2.53 2.01
N ARG A 23 19.33 -1.84 3.14
CA ARG A 23 20.03 -2.37 4.32
C ARG A 23 19.23 -3.46 5.04
N GLU A 24 17.95 -3.25 5.30
CA GLU A 24 17.13 -4.22 6.05
C GLU A 24 16.85 -5.50 5.22
N ILE A 25 16.64 -5.37 3.91
CA ILE A 25 16.47 -6.52 3.01
C ILE A 25 17.81 -7.25 2.82
N CYS A 26 18.93 -6.53 2.72
CA CYS A 26 20.25 -7.15 2.65
C CYS A 26 20.63 -7.88 3.95
N GLU A 27 20.37 -7.28 5.13
CA GLU A 27 20.62 -7.92 6.44
C GLU A 27 19.82 -9.23 6.60
N GLU A 28 18.57 -9.26 6.13
CA GLU A 28 17.73 -10.47 6.19
C GLU A 28 18.23 -11.58 5.24
N MET A 29 18.80 -11.21 4.10
CA MET A 29 19.41 -12.15 3.17
C MET A 29 20.78 -12.66 3.64
N GLU A 30 21.54 -11.85 4.40
CA GLU A 30 22.88 -12.17 4.88
C GLU A 30 22.92 -13.19 6.04
N ARG A 31 21.81 -13.31 6.80
CA ARG A 31 21.66 -14.27 7.91
C ARG A 31 21.65 -15.76 7.51
N SER A 32 21.56 -16.09 6.22
CA SER A 32 21.62 -17.47 5.71
C SER A 32 22.99 -17.76 5.06
N THR A 33 23.83 -18.53 5.74
CA THR A 33 25.24 -18.74 5.37
C THR A 33 25.46 -19.58 4.10
N ASP A 34 24.59 -20.54 3.78
CA ASP A 34 24.86 -21.53 2.72
C ASP A 34 24.47 -21.12 1.29
N LYS A 35 23.78 -20.00 1.11
CA LYS A 35 23.19 -19.61 -0.20
C LYS A 35 23.42 -18.15 -0.60
N ARG A 36 24.36 -17.45 0.06
CA ARG A 36 24.70 -16.04 -0.21
C ARG A 36 25.12 -15.79 -1.65
N ASN A 37 25.87 -16.71 -2.25
CA ASN A 37 26.38 -16.54 -3.61
C ASN A 37 25.26 -16.65 -4.66
N GLU A 38 24.27 -17.53 -4.45
CA GLU A 38 23.13 -17.68 -5.34
C GLU A 38 22.22 -16.44 -5.29
N VAL A 39 21.97 -15.91 -4.09
CA VAL A 39 21.20 -14.67 -3.92
C VAL A 39 21.96 -13.45 -4.46
N ARG A 40 23.28 -13.36 -4.21
CA ARG A 40 24.12 -12.28 -4.74
C ARG A 40 24.16 -12.32 -6.26
N ASN A 41 24.29 -13.50 -6.88
CA ASN A 41 24.26 -13.64 -8.33
C ASN A 41 22.91 -13.27 -8.91
N PHE A 42 21.81 -13.73 -8.30
CA PHE A 42 20.47 -13.32 -8.70
C PHE A 42 20.30 -11.80 -8.63
N ILE A 43 20.77 -11.17 -7.55
CA ILE A 43 20.69 -9.71 -7.40
C ILE A 43 21.54 -8.98 -8.42
N SER A 44 22.75 -9.47 -8.71
CA SER A 44 23.60 -8.90 -9.76
C SER A 44 22.98 -9.05 -11.15
N GLU A 45 22.37 -10.20 -11.47
CA GLU A 45 21.65 -10.42 -12.74
C GLU A 45 20.43 -9.50 -12.85
N VAL A 46 19.73 -9.33 -11.73
CA VAL A 46 18.57 -8.47 -11.60
C VAL A 46 18.95 -7.00 -11.77
N ILE A 47 20.05 -6.54 -11.14
CA ILE A 47 20.60 -5.18 -11.30
C ILE A 47 21.10 -4.97 -12.74
N ALA A 48 21.78 -5.96 -13.34
CA ALA A 48 22.25 -5.87 -14.73
C ALA A 48 21.08 -5.80 -15.73
N ALA A 49 19.99 -6.53 -15.48
CA ALA A 49 18.76 -6.41 -16.24
C ALA A 49 18.10 -5.03 -16.09
N GLU A 50 18.25 -4.40 -14.91
CA GLU A 50 17.79 -3.03 -14.63
C GLU A 50 18.63 -1.98 -15.35
N ASP A 51 19.96 -2.09 -15.36
CA ASP A 51 20.83 -1.14 -16.06
C ASP A 51 20.61 -1.14 -17.58
N LYS A 52 20.27 -2.31 -18.15
CA LYS A 52 19.87 -2.43 -19.56
C LYS A 52 18.52 -1.73 -19.84
N PHE A 53 17.61 -1.79 -18.88
CA PHE A 53 16.28 -1.15 -18.93
C PHE A 53 16.35 0.39 -18.82
N ASN A 54 17.34 0.92 -18.10
CA ASN A 54 17.49 2.35 -17.79
C ASN A 54 17.93 3.23 -18.97
N SER A 55 18.31 2.67 -20.11
CA SER A 55 18.88 3.44 -21.23
C SER A 55 17.84 4.01 -22.23
N THR A 56 16.54 3.70 -22.11
CA THR A 56 15.61 3.93 -23.25
C THR A 56 14.13 4.20 -22.90
N PHE A 57 13.75 4.35 -21.63
CA PHE A 57 12.42 3.88 -21.22
C PHE A 57 11.20 4.82 -21.32
N ASP A 58 11.34 6.12 -21.55
CA ASP A 58 10.14 6.99 -21.53
C ASP A 58 9.52 7.29 -22.91
N ASN A 59 10.14 6.89 -24.03
CA ASN A 59 9.60 7.14 -25.39
C ASN A 59 9.77 6.00 -26.41
N THR A 60 10.34 4.85 -26.03
CA THR A 60 10.45 3.68 -26.92
C THR A 60 9.18 2.84 -26.88
N GLU A 61 8.92 2.06 -27.93
CA GLU A 61 7.78 1.12 -27.90
C GLU A 61 7.92 0.05 -26.81
N GLU A 62 9.15 -0.39 -26.54
CA GLU A 62 9.46 -1.25 -25.39
C GLU A 62 9.08 -0.55 -24.06
N GLY A 63 9.40 0.74 -23.97
CA GLY A 63 8.96 1.71 -22.96
C GLY A 63 7.47 1.62 -22.63
N LYS A 64 6.66 1.83 -23.67
CA LYS A 64 5.19 1.84 -23.58
C LYS A 64 4.64 0.47 -23.22
N VAL A 65 5.18 -0.61 -23.78
CA VAL A 65 4.74 -1.98 -23.48
C VAL A 65 4.96 -2.32 -22.01
N ALA A 66 6.12 -2.01 -21.42
CA ALA A 66 6.32 -2.29 -20.00
C ALA A 66 5.64 -1.26 -19.07
N PHE A 67 5.25 -0.09 -19.57
CA PHE A 67 4.29 0.77 -18.87
C PHE A 67 2.93 0.07 -18.76
N SER A 68 2.32 -0.29 -19.90
CA SER A 68 1.01 -0.93 -19.96
C SER A 68 0.96 -2.19 -19.10
N LYS A 69 1.93 -3.09 -19.30
CA LYS A 69 1.98 -4.36 -18.58
C LYS A 69 2.00 -4.21 -17.06
N SER A 70 2.69 -3.18 -16.55
CA SER A 70 2.74 -2.96 -15.10
C SER A 70 1.50 -2.23 -14.57
N VAL A 71 0.84 -1.40 -15.37
CA VAL A 71 -0.48 -0.88 -15.02
C VAL A 71 -1.48 -2.04 -14.95
N GLU A 72 -1.47 -2.94 -15.93
CA GLU A 72 -2.27 -4.17 -15.93
C GLU A 72 -2.00 -5.03 -14.69
N THR A 73 -0.73 -5.27 -14.33
CA THR A 73 -0.39 -6.04 -13.12
C THR A 73 -0.89 -5.36 -11.84
N MET A 74 -0.82 -4.03 -11.74
CA MET A 74 -1.38 -3.29 -10.60
C MET A 74 -2.91 -3.40 -10.55
N ILE A 75 -3.58 -3.34 -11.70
CA ILE A 75 -5.04 -3.52 -11.82
C ILE A 75 -5.46 -4.93 -11.39
N GLU A 76 -4.77 -5.96 -11.89
CA GLU A 76 -4.99 -7.35 -11.48
C GLU A 76 -4.80 -7.54 -9.98
N ALA A 77 -3.80 -6.87 -9.41
CA ALA A 77 -3.57 -6.90 -7.98
C ALA A 77 -4.71 -6.25 -7.17
N LEU A 78 -5.29 -5.15 -7.65
CA LEU A 78 -6.45 -4.52 -7.00
C LEU A 78 -7.75 -5.33 -7.15
N ALA A 79 -7.78 -6.33 -8.03
CA ALA A 79 -8.89 -7.28 -8.06
C ALA A 79 -8.89 -8.21 -6.83
N PHE A 80 -7.74 -8.41 -6.17
CA PHE A 80 -7.65 -9.14 -4.91
C PHE A 80 -8.30 -8.32 -3.79
N GLU A 81 -9.55 -8.64 -3.51
CA GLU A 81 -10.29 -8.01 -2.44
C GLU A 81 -9.87 -8.57 -1.09
N THR A 82 -9.52 -7.67 -0.18
CA THR A 82 -9.21 -7.99 1.20
C THR A 82 -10.48 -8.23 2.02
N PHE A 83 -11.25 -7.18 2.24
CA PHE A 83 -12.62 -7.21 2.76
C PHE A 83 -13.34 -5.94 2.34
N LYS A 84 -14.66 -5.96 2.28
CA LYS A 84 -15.50 -4.77 2.19
C LYS A 84 -15.79 -4.23 3.57
N VAL A 85 -15.89 -2.91 3.63
CA VAL A 85 -16.37 -2.21 4.81
C VAL A 85 -17.68 -1.55 4.47
N GLU A 86 -18.71 -1.90 5.22
CA GLU A 86 -20.00 -1.24 5.18
C GLU A 86 -20.17 -0.45 6.47
N ILE A 87 -20.51 0.83 6.33
CA ILE A 87 -20.74 1.73 7.46
C ILE A 87 -22.20 2.17 7.41
N THR A 88 -22.99 1.72 8.38
CA THR A 88 -24.40 2.09 8.51
C THR A 88 -24.57 3.10 9.63
N GLY A 89 -25.54 4.01 9.50
CA GLY A 89 -25.88 4.96 10.56
C GLY A 89 -24.77 5.99 10.87
N HIS A 90 -23.87 6.26 9.92
CA HIS A 90 -22.73 7.18 10.08
C HIS A 90 -23.14 8.64 10.37
N GLU A 91 -24.35 9.03 9.97
CA GLU A 91 -24.94 10.34 10.29
C GLU A 91 -25.59 10.38 11.68
N THR A 92 -25.51 9.28 12.45
CA THR A 92 -26.20 9.12 13.74
C THR A 92 -25.24 8.61 14.81
N LYS A 93 -25.62 8.73 16.08
CA LYS A 93 -24.87 8.17 17.23
C LYS A 93 -24.89 6.63 17.32
N LYS A 94 -25.40 5.95 16.28
CA LYS A 94 -25.53 4.49 16.20
C LYS A 94 -24.83 3.96 14.95
N GLY A 95 -23.67 4.55 14.63
CA GLY A 95 -22.81 4.08 13.56
C GLY A 95 -22.39 2.63 13.82
N ARG A 96 -22.35 1.82 12.76
CA ARG A 96 -21.83 0.44 12.82
C ARG A 96 -20.94 0.20 11.63
N VAL A 97 -19.82 -0.48 11.87
CA VAL A 97 -18.89 -0.92 10.84
C VAL A 97 -18.95 -2.44 10.73
N THR A 98 -19.24 -2.91 9.52
CA THR A 98 -19.32 -4.33 9.17
C THR A 98 -18.21 -4.67 8.20
N PHE A 99 -17.44 -5.72 8.50
CA PHE A 99 -16.32 -6.18 7.70
C PHE A 99 -16.70 -7.48 7.00
N THR A 100 -16.87 -7.47 5.67
CA THR A 100 -17.30 -8.67 4.92
C THR A 100 -16.28 -9.10 3.88
N ARG A 101 -16.16 -10.40 3.64
CA ARG A 101 -15.35 -10.97 2.55
C ARG A 101 -16.14 -12.11 1.93
N ASP A 102 -16.22 -12.16 0.60
CA ASP A 102 -16.99 -13.16 -0.14
C ASP A 102 -18.45 -13.30 0.36
N GLY A 103 -19.06 -12.16 0.72
CA GLY A 103 -20.44 -12.08 1.22
C GLY A 103 -20.63 -12.57 2.67
N LYS A 104 -19.56 -12.88 3.40
CA LYS A 104 -19.61 -13.37 4.79
C LYS A 104 -18.93 -12.40 5.74
N LEU A 105 -19.38 -12.38 7.01
CA LEU A 105 -18.70 -11.64 8.07
C LEU A 105 -17.27 -12.14 8.21
N PHE A 106 -16.31 -11.23 8.07
CA PHE A 106 -14.89 -11.54 8.02
C PHE A 106 -14.18 -11.17 9.32
N LEU A 107 -14.51 -10.01 9.91
CA LEU A 107 -14.05 -9.58 11.25
C LEU A 107 -15.28 -9.24 12.11
N PRO A 108 -15.14 -9.22 13.45
CA PRO A 108 -16.21 -8.79 14.34
C PRO A 108 -16.72 -7.39 13.97
N GLU A 109 -18.04 -7.20 14.05
CA GLU A 109 -18.65 -5.88 13.88
C GLU A 109 -18.18 -4.92 14.97
N ILE A 110 -18.09 -3.63 14.62
CA ILE A 110 -17.76 -2.56 15.58
C ILE A 110 -18.95 -1.59 15.64
N GLN A 111 -19.47 -1.37 16.84
CA GLN A 111 -20.40 -0.26 17.09
C GLN A 111 -19.58 1.01 17.33
N LEU A 112 -19.87 2.10 16.62
CA LEU A 112 -19.16 3.37 16.74
C LEU A 112 -19.78 4.22 17.87
N LEU A 113 -19.61 3.77 19.11
CA LEU A 113 -20.17 4.45 20.29
C LEU A 113 -19.17 5.40 20.96
N THR A 114 -17.88 5.14 20.79
CA THR A 114 -16.79 5.88 21.42
C THR A 114 -15.72 6.24 20.40
N ILE A 115 -14.85 7.20 20.78
CA ILE A 115 -13.66 7.53 19.98
C ILE A 115 -12.76 6.31 19.77
N GLN A 116 -12.62 5.47 20.80
CA GLN A 116 -11.83 4.24 20.70
C GLN A 116 -12.38 3.27 19.65
N ASP A 117 -13.71 3.19 19.49
CA ASP A 117 -14.35 2.37 18.46
C ASP A 117 -14.04 2.90 17.05
N THR A 118 -14.09 4.22 16.86
CA THR A 118 -13.71 4.85 15.59
C THR A 118 -12.24 4.67 15.26
N GLU A 119 -11.35 4.72 16.27
CA GLU A 119 -9.91 4.49 16.08
C GLU A 119 -9.61 3.03 15.74
N ASN A 120 -10.31 2.09 16.36
CA ASN A 120 -10.23 0.66 16.05
C ASN A 120 -10.68 0.40 14.60
N ALA A 121 -11.86 0.89 14.21
CA ALA A 121 -12.36 0.76 12.84
C ALA A 121 -11.41 1.39 11.81
N THR A 122 -10.87 2.58 12.10
CA THR A 122 -9.87 3.27 11.26
C THR A 122 -8.62 2.43 11.10
N SER A 123 -8.11 1.83 12.18
CA SER A 123 -6.88 1.02 12.16
C SER A 123 -7.07 -0.25 11.34
N LYS A 124 -8.21 -0.96 11.49
CA LYS A 124 -8.50 -2.14 10.66
C LYS A 124 -8.60 -1.77 9.18
N GLN A 125 -9.24 -0.65 8.87
CA GLN A 125 -9.38 -0.17 7.50
C GLN A 125 -8.03 0.24 6.89
N ALA A 126 -7.20 0.96 7.65
CA ALA A 126 -5.86 1.34 7.23
C ALA A 126 -4.96 0.11 7.00
N ALA A 127 -4.99 -0.88 7.89
CA ALA A 127 -4.24 -2.12 7.74
C ALA A 127 -4.63 -2.83 6.43
N SER A 128 -5.92 -2.83 6.09
CA SER A 128 -6.41 -3.39 4.83
C SER A 128 -5.84 -2.70 3.60
N ILE A 129 -5.76 -1.37 3.60
CA ILE A 129 -5.18 -0.60 2.50
C ILE A 129 -3.70 -0.95 2.34
N VAL A 130 -2.95 -1.05 3.45
CA VAL A 130 -1.54 -1.46 3.43
C VAL A 130 -1.37 -2.87 2.87
N ILE A 131 -2.26 -3.80 3.21
CA ILE A 131 -2.19 -5.16 2.69
C ILE A 131 -2.45 -5.22 1.19
N GLU A 132 -3.44 -4.47 0.67
CA GLU A 132 -3.68 -4.39 -0.79
C GLU A 132 -2.47 -3.82 -1.53
N ILE A 133 -1.85 -2.78 -0.98
CA ILE A 133 -0.60 -2.22 -1.50
C ILE A 133 0.51 -3.28 -1.49
N ALA A 134 0.67 -4.05 -0.42
CA ALA A 134 1.67 -5.11 -0.35
C ALA A 134 1.42 -6.21 -1.38
N ILE A 135 0.15 -6.58 -1.63
CA ILE A 135 -0.25 -7.52 -2.69
C ILE A 135 0.14 -6.99 -4.07
N VAL A 136 -0.10 -5.71 -4.34
CA VAL A 136 0.35 -5.05 -5.59
C VAL A 136 1.86 -5.20 -5.76
N LEU A 137 2.65 -4.90 -4.73
CA LEU A 137 4.11 -5.03 -4.80
C LEU A 137 4.56 -6.48 -5.04
N LEU A 138 3.90 -7.44 -4.41
CA LEU A 138 4.21 -8.86 -4.56
C LEU A 138 3.88 -9.39 -5.96
N LEU A 139 2.73 -9.00 -6.52
CA LEU A 139 2.35 -9.39 -7.88
C LEU A 139 3.26 -8.73 -8.92
N MET A 140 3.63 -7.47 -8.71
CA MET A 140 4.68 -6.79 -9.47
C MET A 140 6.03 -7.52 -9.39
N ALA A 141 6.32 -8.16 -8.25
CA ALA A 141 7.47 -9.03 -8.05
C ALA A 141 7.29 -10.48 -8.57
N LYS A 142 6.21 -10.75 -9.32
CA LYS A 142 5.84 -12.06 -9.88
C LYS A 142 5.59 -13.15 -8.83
N VAL A 143 5.23 -12.74 -7.62
CA VAL A 143 4.81 -13.65 -6.55
C VAL A 143 3.33 -13.95 -6.75
N LYS A 144 3.02 -15.17 -7.16
CA LYS A 144 1.63 -15.62 -7.38
C LYS A 144 0.96 -15.98 -6.06
N ASP A 145 -0.32 -15.63 -5.96
CA ASP A 145 -1.25 -15.97 -4.87
C ASP A 145 -0.69 -15.71 -3.46
N PRO A 146 -0.55 -14.43 -3.08
CA PRO A 146 0.20 -14.09 -1.87
C PRO A 146 -0.49 -14.57 -0.58
N LEU A 147 -1.82 -14.71 -0.51
CA LEU A 147 -2.51 -14.74 0.78
C LEU A 147 -3.74 -15.65 0.87
N SER A 148 -3.72 -16.55 1.86
CA SER A 148 -4.91 -17.27 2.33
C SER A 148 -5.71 -16.40 3.30
N GLU A 149 -6.99 -16.72 3.50
CA GLU A 149 -7.87 -15.99 4.43
C GLU A 149 -7.30 -15.89 5.86
N GLU A 150 -6.76 -16.99 6.40
CA GLU A 150 -6.16 -17.03 7.73
C GLU A 150 -4.94 -16.10 7.85
N ARG A 151 -4.05 -16.13 6.85
CA ARG A 151 -2.89 -15.23 6.80
C ARG A 151 -3.31 -13.78 6.68
N PHE A 152 -4.44 -13.53 6.04
CA PHE A 152 -4.98 -12.21 5.90
C PHE A 152 -5.52 -11.66 7.24
N LYS A 153 -6.28 -12.45 7.99
CA LYS A 153 -6.70 -12.10 9.37
C LYS A 153 -5.49 -11.82 10.26
N LYS A 154 -4.51 -12.71 10.24
CA LYS A 154 -3.26 -12.55 10.98
C LYS A 154 -2.50 -11.27 10.58
N ALA A 155 -2.45 -10.94 9.29
CA ALA A 155 -1.83 -9.71 8.82
C ALA A 155 -2.52 -8.46 9.37
N ILE A 156 -3.86 -8.44 9.42
CA ILE A 156 -4.60 -7.32 10.04
C ILE A 156 -4.26 -7.22 11.52
N GLU A 157 -4.36 -8.31 12.27
CA GLU A 157 -4.10 -8.36 13.72
C GLU A 157 -2.68 -7.90 14.06
N GLU A 158 -1.69 -8.29 13.26
CA GLU A 158 -0.30 -7.90 13.47
C GLU A 158 0.01 -6.46 13.04
N LEU A 159 -0.71 -5.91 12.05
CA LEU A 159 -0.46 -4.56 11.53
C LEU A 159 -1.24 -3.48 12.27
N GLU A 160 -2.45 -3.79 12.74
CA GLU A 160 -3.36 -2.85 13.39
C GLU A 160 -2.68 -1.97 14.47
N PRO A 161 -1.89 -2.52 15.42
CA PRO A 161 -1.24 -1.69 16.45
C PRO A 161 -0.26 -0.65 15.87
N SER A 162 0.27 -0.91 14.67
CA SER A 162 1.24 -0.03 14.00
C SER A 162 0.57 1.10 13.22
N MET A 163 -0.75 1.05 13.00
CA MET A 163 -1.48 2.06 12.22
C MET A 163 -1.48 3.43 12.91
N SER A 164 -1.32 3.46 14.23
CA SER A 164 -1.13 4.68 15.02
C SER A 164 0.06 5.53 14.54
N LYS A 165 1.13 4.90 14.03
CA LYS A 165 2.34 5.58 13.55
C LYS A 165 2.12 6.38 12.27
N ILE A 166 1.12 5.99 11.49
CA ILE A 166 0.80 6.59 10.18
C ILE A 166 -0.50 7.40 10.21
N LYS A 167 -0.98 7.77 11.40
CA LYS A 167 -2.26 8.49 11.58
C LYS A 167 -2.31 9.79 10.76
N ASP A 168 -1.22 10.53 10.71
CA ASP A 168 -1.17 11.79 9.96
C ASP A 168 -1.12 11.57 8.45
N ALA A 169 -0.40 10.54 7.98
CA ALA A 169 -0.43 10.16 6.57
C ALA A 169 -1.81 9.67 6.13
N LEU A 170 -2.52 8.92 6.99
CA LEU A 170 -3.91 8.49 6.76
C LEU A 170 -4.86 9.68 6.69
N ARG A 171 -4.74 10.65 7.61
CA ARG A 171 -5.54 11.88 7.60
C ARG A 171 -5.31 12.69 6.34
N ASN A 172 -4.05 12.86 5.93
CA ASN A 172 -3.70 13.57 4.70
C ASN A 172 -4.26 12.87 3.46
N LEU A 173 -4.20 11.54 3.42
CA LEU A 173 -4.80 10.75 2.35
C LEU A 173 -6.32 10.97 2.29
N ALA A 174 -7.03 10.78 3.40
CA ALA A 174 -8.47 10.95 3.49
C ALA A 174 -8.91 12.38 3.18
N PHE A 175 -8.21 13.38 3.71
CA PHE A 175 -8.47 14.80 3.46
C PHE A 175 -8.33 15.14 1.97
N THR A 176 -7.23 14.72 1.34
CA THR A 176 -7.00 14.94 -0.09
C THR A 176 -8.08 14.24 -0.91
N TRP A 177 -8.51 13.05 -0.50
CA TRP A 177 -9.57 12.31 -1.16
C TRP A 177 -10.94 12.99 -1.06
N LYS A 178 -11.25 13.60 0.09
CA LYS A 178 -12.51 14.32 0.34
C LYS A 178 -12.60 15.65 -0.41
N HIS A 179 -11.50 16.40 -0.45
CA HIS A 179 -11.51 17.80 -0.88
C HIS A 179 -10.91 18.06 -2.27
N ASN A 180 -10.38 17.03 -2.93
CA ASN A 180 -9.80 17.16 -4.25
C ASN A 180 -10.48 16.17 -5.22
N SER A 181 -10.85 16.63 -6.42
CA SER A 181 -11.39 15.78 -7.48
C SER A 181 -10.33 15.40 -8.52
N ASP A 182 -9.11 15.92 -8.42
CA ASP A 182 -8.01 15.63 -9.33
C ASP A 182 -7.36 14.28 -8.99
N ILE A 183 -7.46 13.33 -9.93
CA ILE A 183 -6.83 12.01 -9.85
C ILE A 183 -5.32 12.11 -9.57
N LYS A 184 -4.67 13.16 -10.09
CA LYS A 184 -3.26 13.39 -9.84
C LYS A 184 -2.95 13.72 -8.38
N ALA A 185 -3.83 14.48 -7.73
CA ALA A 185 -3.70 14.76 -6.30
C ALA A 185 -3.93 13.50 -5.47
N HIS A 186 -4.91 12.68 -5.83
CA HIS A 186 -5.13 11.36 -5.20
C HIS A 186 -3.93 10.41 -5.37
N ALA A 187 -3.35 10.36 -6.57
CA ALA A 187 -2.18 9.55 -6.85
C ALA A 187 -0.96 10.00 -6.03
N ALA A 188 -0.75 11.31 -5.90
CA ALA A 188 0.31 11.87 -5.06
C ALA A 188 0.10 11.57 -3.57
N ALA A 189 -1.13 11.68 -3.07
CA ALA A 189 -1.47 11.34 -1.69
C ALA A 189 -1.22 9.85 -1.39
N LEU A 190 -1.58 8.94 -2.31
CA LEU A 190 -1.25 7.52 -2.19
C LEU A 190 0.25 7.26 -2.19
N LEU A 191 1.01 7.99 -3.01
CA LEU A 191 2.46 7.87 -3.03
C LEU A 191 3.10 8.31 -1.70
N LEU A 192 2.63 9.42 -1.13
CA LEU A 192 3.07 9.88 0.19
C LEU A 192 2.65 8.92 1.31
N PHE A 193 1.46 8.33 1.22
CA PHE A 193 1.03 7.29 2.13
C PHE A 193 1.93 6.05 2.04
N LEU A 194 2.22 5.58 0.82
CA LEU A 194 3.14 4.48 0.56
C LEU A 194 4.54 4.76 1.16
N LYS A 195 5.07 5.96 0.97
CA LYS A 195 6.33 6.42 1.59
C LYS A 195 6.31 6.21 3.10
N GLN A 196 5.30 6.76 3.76
CA GLN A 196 5.26 6.76 5.22
C GLN A 196 5.12 5.34 5.77
N THR A 197 4.22 4.54 5.20
CA THR A 197 4.04 3.13 5.59
C THR A 197 5.31 2.31 5.38
N TYR A 198 6.08 2.64 4.35
CA TYR A 198 7.38 2.04 4.14
C TYR A 198 8.40 2.51 5.19
N HIS A 199 8.59 3.82 5.34
CA HIS A 199 9.56 4.43 6.27
C HIS A 199 9.40 3.92 7.70
N ASP A 200 8.15 3.75 8.14
CA ASP A 200 7.83 3.28 9.50
C ASP A 200 7.92 1.74 9.63
N GLY A 201 8.41 1.05 8.61
CA GLY A 201 8.61 -0.40 8.57
C GLY A 201 7.31 -1.21 8.46
N ILE A 202 6.15 -0.57 8.33
CA ILE A 202 4.84 -1.21 8.31
C ILE A 202 4.66 -2.02 7.04
N LEU A 203 5.01 -1.45 5.88
CA LEU A 203 4.91 -2.14 4.60
C LEU A 203 5.85 -3.34 4.54
N THR A 204 7.09 -3.18 5.03
CA THR A 204 8.06 -4.28 5.15
C THR A 204 7.53 -5.38 6.06
N LYS A 205 6.97 -5.03 7.23
CA LYS A 205 6.33 -5.98 8.15
C LYS A 205 5.19 -6.73 7.46
N CYS A 206 4.32 -6.01 6.77
CA CYS A 206 3.21 -6.60 6.01
C CYS A 206 3.71 -7.62 4.98
N ILE A 207 4.67 -7.23 4.14
CA ILE A 207 5.27 -8.11 3.13
C ILE A 207 5.86 -9.37 3.79
N LYS A 208 6.61 -9.22 4.89
CA LYS A 208 7.20 -10.34 5.64
C LYS A 208 6.14 -11.32 6.15
N ILE A 209 5.02 -10.83 6.68
CA ILE A 209 3.89 -11.66 7.12
C ILE A 209 3.31 -12.43 5.93
N ILE A 210 3.09 -11.74 4.80
CA ILE A 210 2.48 -12.35 3.61
C ILE A 210 3.33 -13.51 3.06
N ILE A 211 4.66 -13.30 2.96
CA ILE A 211 5.59 -14.28 2.38
C ILE A 211 6.13 -15.29 3.40
N SER A 212 5.65 -15.28 4.65
CA SER A 212 6.21 -16.05 5.78
C SER A 212 6.17 -17.56 5.61
N ASN A 213 5.41 -18.09 4.64
CA ASN A 213 5.29 -19.53 4.37
C ASN A 213 6.09 -19.99 3.15
N MET A 214 6.69 -19.05 2.40
CA MET A 214 7.48 -19.39 1.21
C MET A 214 8.81 -20.04 1.61
N GLY A 215 9.43 -20.80 0.70
CA GLY A 215 10.82 -21.24 0.91
C GLY A 215 11.76 -20.03 0.97
N TRP A 216 12.86 -20.13 1.73
CA TRP A 216 13.80 -19.00 1.90
C TRP A 216 14.28 -18.39 0.57
N ILE A 217 14.59 -19.20 -0.44
CA ILE A 217 14.99 -18.72 -1.78
C ILE A 217 13.88 -17.90 -2.43
N GLN A 218 12.62 -18.35 -2.32
CA GLN A 218 11.47 -17.65 -2.90
C GLN A 218 11.23 -16.31 -2.18
N ARG A 219 11.40 -16.28 -0.85
CA ARG A 219 11.33 -15.02 -0.07
C ARG A 219 12.41 -14.04 -0.49
N ALA A 220 13.66 -14.49 -0.62
CA ALA A 220 14.76 -13.64 -1.06
C ALA A 220 14.51 -13.07 -2.47
N LYS A 221 14.01 -13.90 -3.40
CA LYS A 221 13.63 -13.45 -4.75
C LYS A 221 12.49 -12.42 -4.72
N ALA A 222 11.45 -12.67 -3.93
CA ALA A 222 10.32 -11.75 -3.76
C ALA A 222 10.78 -10.39 -3.22
N LEU A 223 11.56 -10.41 -2.13
CA LEU A 223 12.11 -9.20 -1.51
C LEU A 223 13.05 -8.46 -2.45
N GLY A 224 13.93 -9.15 -3.18
CA GLY A 224 14.82 -8.55 -4.17
C GLY A 224 14.07 -7.88 -5.33
N HIS A 225 13.01 -8.50 -5.84
CA HIS A 225 12.15 -7.90 -6.86
C HIS A 225 11.37 -6.68 -6.34
N ILE A 226 10.86 -6.73 -5.11
CA ILE A 226 10.18 -5.59 -4.48
C ILE A 226 11.16 -4.43 -4.29
N LEU A 227 12.36 -4.72 -3.77
CA LEU A 227 13.44 -3.74 -3.60
C LEU A 227 13.75 -3.05 -4.93
N MET A 228 13.85 -3.84 -6.00
CA MET A 228 14.05 -3.32 -7.35
C MET A 228 12.90 -2.44 -7.83
N PHE A 229 11.65 -2.90 -7.64
CA PHE A 229 10.49 -2.09 -8.02
C PHE A 229 10.54 -0.74 -7.30
N ILE A 230 10.85 -0.75 -6.01
CA ILE A 230 11.00 0.46 -5.22
C ILE A 230 12.18 1.31 -5.74
N LYS A 231 13.38 0.76 -5.93
CA LYS A 231 14.56 1.47 -6.46
C LYS A 231 14.29 2.10 -7.83
N ARG A 232 13.69 1.35 -8.74
CA ARG A 232 13.29 1.81 -10.08
C ARG A 232 12.28 2.95 -9.99
N THR A 233 11.35 2.83 -9.06
CA THR A 233 10.37 3.86 -8.78
C THR A 233 11.05 5.14 -8.26
N CYS A 234 12.02 5.00 -7.36
CA CYS A 234 12.81 6.11 -6.82
C CYS A 234 13.60 6.88 -7.86
N ARG A 235 14.11 6.18 -8.87
CA ARG A 235 14.85 6.78 -9.99
C ARG A 235 13.93 7.56 -10.94
N HIS A 236 12.65 7.19 -11.02
CA HIS A 236 11.66 7.82 -11.91
C HIS A 236 10.33 8.08 -11.19
N PRO A 237 10.28 9.00 -10.20
CA PRO A 237 9.08 9.24 -9.38
C PRO A 237 7.87 9.65 -10.24
N LYS A 238 8.11 10.42 -11.30
CA LYS A 238 7.07 10.82 -12.27
C LYS A 238 6.47 9.63 -13.01
N SER A 239 7.23 8.55 -13.22
CA SER A 239 6.75 7.34 -13.89
C SER A 239 5.81 6.54 -12.97
N LEU A 240 6.14 6.40 -11.68
CA LEU A 240 5.21 5.76 -10.74
C LEU A 240 3.94 6.58 -10.56
N LEU A 241 4.07 7.90 -10.39
CA LEU A 241 2.90 8.77 -10.26
C LEU A 241 1.95 8.56 -11.44
N LYS A 242 2.47 8.55 -12.68
CA LYS A 242 1.66 8.25 -13.88
C LYS A 242 1.04 6.85 -13.88
N ARG A 243 1.72 5.83 -13.33
CA ARG A 243 1.16 4.47 -13.19
C ARG A 243 0.02 4.45 -12.18
N ILE A 244 0.19 5.07 -11.02
CA ILE A 244 -0.87 5.20 -10.02
C ILE A 244 -2.05 5.98 -10.60
N GLU A 245 -1.81 7.11 -11.27
CA GLU A 245 -2.84 7.88 -11.97
C GLU A 245 -3.60 7.02 -13.00
N ALA A 246 -2.91 6.19 -13.77
CA ALA A 246 -3.53 5.29 -14.73
C ALA A 246 -4.38 4.22 -14.03
N VAL A 247 -3.86 3.60 -12.98
CA VAL A 247 -4.59 2.60 -12.19
C VAL A 247 -5.85 3.19 -11.55
N LEU A 248 -5.78 4.41 -10.99
CA LEU A 248 -6.92 5.08 -10.36
C LEU A 248 -8.05 5.44 -11.35
N LYS A 249 -7.75 5.55 -12.65
CA LYS A 249 -8.78 5.76 -13.69
C LYS A 249 -9.58 4.48 -13.99
N GLU A 250 -9.06 3.33 -13.61
CA GLU A 250 -9.66 2.04 -13.92
C GLU A 250 -10.70 1.65 -12.88
N LYS A 251 -11.75 0.95 -13.33
CA LYS A 251 -12.84 0.50 -12.46
C LYS A 251 -12.35 -0.41 -11.33
N ALA A 252 -11.27 -1.17 -11.55
CA ALA A 252 -10.68 -2.05 -10.54
C ALA A 252 -10.17 -1.29 -9.30
N ALA A 253 -9.76 -0.02 -9.46
CA ALA A 253 -9.41 0.83 -8.33
C ALA A 253 -10.63 1.25 -7.48
N GLY A 254 -11.85 0.96 -7.92
CA GLY A 254 -13.08 1.26 -7.18
C GLY A 254 -13.10 0.68 -5.77
N LYS A 255 -12.55 -0.53 -5.57
CA LYS A 255 -12.48 -1.16 -4.23
C LYS A 255 -11.53 -0.43 -3.29
N LEU A 256 -10.33 -0.09 -3.77
CA LEU A 256 -9.37 0.71 -3.02
C LEU A 256 -9.92 2.12 -2.72
N THR A 257 -10.59 2.72 -3.70
CA THR A 257 -11.23 4.04 -3.58
C THR A 257 -12.34 4.01 -2.53
N GLU A 258 -13.19 2.98 -2.54
CA GLU A 258 -14.23 2.78 -1.52
C GLU A 258 -13.61 2.61 -0.13
N LYS A 259 -12.46 1.93 -0.04
CA LYS A 259 -11.77 1.79 1.24
C LYS A 259 -11.30 3.13 1.80
N ILE A 260 -10.76 4.00 0.96
CA ILE A 260 -10.34 5.34 1.37
C ILE A 260 -11.56 6.20 1.71
N ALA A 261 -12.65 6.08 0.94
CA ALA A 261 -13.90 6.76 1.25
C ALA A 261 -14.48 6.33 2.61
N ASN A 262 -14.31 5.08 3.00
CA ASN A 262 -14.73 4.61 4.32
C ASN A 262 -13.89 5.20 5.47
N LEU A 263 -12.61 5.55 5.25
CA LEU A 263 -11.83 6.31 6.25
C LEU A 263 -12.47 7.69 6.52
N ILE A 264 -12.99 8.35 5.47
CA ILE A 264 -13.68 9.64 5.60
C ILE A 264 -14.95 9.47 6.43
N LYS A 265 -15.79 8.48 6.12
CA LYS A 265 -17.03 8.22 6.85
C LYS A 265 -16.80 7.89 8.33
N ILE A 266 -15.73 7.15 8.65
CA ILE A 266 -15.37 6.86 10.05
C ILE A 266 -14.93 8.15 10.77
N SER A 267 -14.16 9.01 10.09
CA SER A 267 -13.76 10.32 10.63
C SER A 267 -14.97 11.22 10.92
N GLU A 268 -15.97 11.24 10.04
CA GLU A 268 -17.21 12.01 10.24
C GLU A 268 -17.99 11.50 11.45
N CYS A 269 -18.04 10.17 11.68
CA CYS A 269 -18.60 9.60 12.90
C CYS A 269 -17.84 10.09 14.14
N GLN A 270 -16.50 10.13 14.06
CA GLN A 270 -15.65 10.59 15.15
C GLN A 270 -15.93 12.07 15.49
N GLU A 271 -16.04 12.94 14.49
CA GLU A 271 -16.40 14.36 14.66
C GLU A 271 -17.75 14.55 15.35
N ILE A 272 -18.75 13.74 15.00
CA ILE A 272 -20.07 13.75 15.66
C ILE A 272 -19.93 13.34 17.13
N LEU A 273 -19.13 12.33 17.45
CA LEU A 273 -18.90 11.90 18.82
C LEU A 273 -18.19 13.00 19.62
N ASP A 274 -17.11 13.59 19.09
CA ASP A 274 -16.33 14.66 19.73
C ASP A 274 -17.18 15.92 20.01
N SER A 275 -17.99 16.34 19.04
CA SER A 275 -18.85 17.54 19.16
C SER A 275 -19.92 17.41 20.25
N ASN A 276 -20.25 16.19 20.68
CA ASN A 276 -21.28 15.91 21.67
C ASN A 276 -20.73 15.70 23.10
N TYR A 277 -19.41 15.74 23.31
CA TYR A 277 -18.78 15.73 24.64
C TYR A 277 -18.57 17.15 25.23
N ILE A 278 -18.98 18.21 24.51
CA ILE A 278 -18.88 19.62 24.94
C ILE A 278 -20.22 20.14 25.53
N LEU A 279 -21.08 19.25 26.06
CA LEU A 279 -22.31 19.61 26.79
C LEU A 279 -22.33 18.92 28.16
#